data_AF-A0A522R5V5-F1
#
_entry.id   AF-A0A522R5V5-F1
#
_cell.length_a   1.000
_cell.length_b   1.000
_cell.length_c   1.000
_cell.angle_alpha   90.00
_cell.angle_beta   90.00
_cell.angle_gamma   90.00
#
_symmetry.space_group_name_H-M   'P 1'
#
loop_
_entity.id
_entity.type
_entity.pdbx_description
1 polymer ?
#
loop_
_entity_poly.entity_id
_entity_poly.type
_entity_poly.pdbx_seq_one_letter_code
_entity_poly.pdbx_strand_id
1 'polypeptide(L)'
;MDNSNDLFSGFGGANPVRPQRQAARALPKHKPAAAKDGSESYSAADIEVLEGLEPVRRRPGMYIGGTDDKALHHLFAEVIDNSMDEAVAGHATFIEVELDAEGFLSVTDNGRGIPVDPHPKFKNKSALEVIMTTLHSGGKFDSKVYETSGGLHGVGVSVVNALSESLEVEVARSRQLYRQRFSRGQPLGPLESLGEVHNRRGTRTRFRPDEQIFGKNARFDPARLYRMSRAKAYLFGGVEIRWSCASSLIADKDKTPE
;
A
#
# COMPACT_ATOMS: atom_id res chain seq x y z
N MET A 1 -60.15 -28.33 28.19
CA MET A 1 -58.81 -27.83 28.57
C MET A 1 -57.82 -28.82 27.98
N ASP A 2 -56.93 -28.32 27.14
CA ASP A 2 -55.80 -28.99 26.47
C ASP A 2 -56.03 -30.33 25.78
N ASN A 3 -55.89 -30.36 24.45
CA ASN A 3 -54.67 -30.85 23.80
C ASN A 3 -54.85 -30.99 22.27
N SER A 4 -53.99 -30.27 21.55
CA SER A 4 -53.26 -30.73 20.35
C SER A 4 -53.95 -31.76 19.43
N ASN A 5 -54.56 -31.26 18.33
CA ASN A 5 -54.82 -32.02 17.10
C ASN A 5 -54.11 -31.28 15.95
N ASP A 6 -52.91 -31.69 15.51
CA ASP A 6 -52.58 -32.85 14.67
C ASP A 6 -52.80 -32.56 13.17
N LEU A 7 -51.68 -32.31 12.48
CA LEU A 7 -51.61 -31.98 11.05
C LEU A 7 -50.54 -32.81 10.34
N PHE A 8 -50.26 -34.01 10.89
CA PHE A 8 -49.50 -35.06 10.22
C PHE A 8 -50.42 -36.27 9.99
N SER A 9 -51.31 -36.16 9.01
CA SER A 9 -51.98 -37.32 8.43
C SER A 9 -51.68 -37.41 6.94
N GLY A 10 -51.05 -38.51 6.56
CA GLY A 10 -50.84 -38.90 5.18
C GLY A 10 -49.38 -39.19 4.90
N PHE A 11 -48.97 -40.44 5.07
CA PHE A 11 -48.26 -41.23 4.05
C PHE A 11 -48.31 -42.70 4.46
N GLY A 12 -49.28 -43.42 3.88
CA GLY A 12 -49.34 -44.88 3.86
C GLY A 12 -48.28 -45.46 2.91
N GLY A 13 -47.81 -46.65 3.24
CA GLY A 13 -46.62 -47.27 2.64
C GLY A 13 -46.76 -47.75 1.20
N ALA A 14 -45.61 -47.80 0.53
CA ALA A 14 -45.33 -48.69 -0.60
C ALA A 14 -43.80 -48.88 -0.72
N ASN A 15 -43.36 -50.15 -0.79
CA ASN A 15 -41.96 -50.55 -1.01
C ASN A 15 -41.47 -50.07 -2.40
N PRO A 16 -40.30 -49.41 -2.52
CA PRO A 16 -39.71 -49.17 -3.81
C PRO A 16 -38.85 -50.35 -4.29
N VAL A 17 -39.16 -50.76 -5.52
CA VAL A 17 -38.56 -51.80 -6.35
C VAL A 17 -37.09 -51.49 -6.66
N ARG A 18 -36.22 -52.51 -6.60
CA ARG A 18 -34.78 -52.42 -6.93
C ARG A 18 -34.59 -52.36 -8.46
N PRO A 19 -33.93 -51.34 -9.03
CA PRO A 19 -33.64 -51.32 -10.46
C PRO A 19 -32.54 -52.34 -10.84
N GLN A 20 -32.76 -53.06 -11.93
CA GLN A 20 -31.82 -54.04 -12.51
C GLN A 20 -30.56 -53.38 -13.06
N ARG A 21 -29.43 -54.05 -12.84
CA ARG A 21 -28.09 -53.62 -13.23
C ARG A 21 -27.90 -53.80 -14.75
N GLN A 22 -27.89 -52.71 -15.52
CA GLN A 22 -27.47 -52.76 -16.92
C GLN A 22 -25.94 -52.92 -17.00
N ALA A 23 -25.49 -53.85 -17.84
CA ALA A 23 -24.07 -54.13 -18.07
C ALA A 23 -23.38 -52.92 -18.71
N ALA A 24 -22.32 -52.42 -18.07
CA ALA A 24 -21.53 -51.30 -18.58
C ALA A 24 -20.75 -51.72 -19.84
N ARG A 25 -20.91 -50.94 -20.90
CA ARG A 25 -20.19 -51.07 -22.18
C ARG A 25 -18.72 -50.67 -21.97
N ALA A 26 -17.79 -51.52 -22.39
CA ALA A 26 -16.36 -51.29 -22.22
C ALA A 26 -15.88 -50.07 -23.03
N LEU A 27 -15.15 -49.18 -22.36
CA LEU A 27 -14.47 -48.03 -22.99
C LEU A 27 -13.22 -48.48 -23.76
N PRO A 28 -12.84 -47.78 -24.85
CA PRO A 28 -11.66 -48.14 -25.64
C PRO A 28 -10.38 -47.92 -24.80
N LYS A 29 -9.46 -48.89 -24.86
CA LYS A 29 -8.17 -48.82 -24.16
C LYS A 29 -7.30 -47.74 -24.81
N HIS A 30 -7.05 -46.66 -24.07
CA HIS A 30 -6.07 -45.66 -24.47
C HIS A 30 -4.66 -46.23 -24.27
N LYS A 31 -3.88 -46.31 -25.35
CA LYS A 31 -2.47 -46.71 -25.30
C LYS A 31 -1.72 -45.59 -24.57
N PRO A 32 -0.99 -45.87 -23.46
CA PRO A 32 -0.28 -44.80 -22.78
C PRO A 32 0.74 -44.22 -23.74
N ALA A 33 0.66 -42.90 -23.98
CA ALA A 33 1.75 -42.17 -24.60
C ALA A 33 3.00 -42.39 -23.76
N ALA A 34 4.13 -42.68 -24.40
CA ALA A 34 5.40 -42.87 -23.72
C ALA A 34 5.63 -41.70 -22.75
N ALA A 35 5.77 -42.01 -21.46
CA ALA A 35 6.18 -41.04 -20.47
C ALA A 35 7.52 -40.47 -20.93
N LYS A 36 7.54 -39.19 -21.30
CA LYS A 36 8.80 -38.45 -21.32
C LYS A 36 9.30 -38.50 -19.88
N ASP A 37 10.49 -39.05 -19.66
CA ASP A 37 11.17 -39.01 -18.37
C ASP A 37 11.21 -37.56 -17.90
N GLY A 38 10.33 -37.23 -16.94
CA GLY A 38 10.15 -35.91 -16.39
C GLY A 38 11.21 -35.59 -15.34
N SER A 39 12.47 -35.91 -15.60
CA SER A 39 13.57 -35.33 -14.84
C SER A 39 13.97 -34.00 -15.48
N GLU A 40 13.03 -33.04 -15.56
CA GLU A 40 13.47 -31.65 -15.51
C GLU A 40 14.09 -31.48 -14.13
N SER A 41 15.42 -31.42 -14.09
CA SER A 41 16.17 -31.45 -12.84
C SER A 41 15.92 -30.14 -12.09
N TYR A 42 14.88 -30.09 -11.26
CA TYR A 42 14.71 -29.03 -10.29
C TYR A 42 15.91 -29.02 -9.35
N SER A 43 16.64 -27.91 -9.37
CA SER A 43 17.93 -27.73 -8.75
C SER A 43 17.93 -26.47 -7.89
N ALA A 44 19.01 -26.25 -7.15
CA ALA A 44 19.19 -25.02 -6.39
C ALA A 44 19.17 -23.76 -7.28
N ALA A 45 19.49 -23.88 -8.57
CA ALA A 45 19.48 -22.76 -9.51
C ALA A 45 18.06 -22.28 -9.87
N ASP A 46 17.04 -23.11 -9.64
CA ASP A 46 15.64 -22.77 -9.89
C ASP A 46 14.99 -22.02 -8.71
N ILE A 47 15.73 -21.86 -7.61
CA ILE A 47 15.31 -21.08 -6.44
C ILE A 47 15.68 -19.62 -6.65
N GLU A 48 14.68 -18.80 -7.00
CA GLU A 48 14.83 -17.36 -7.12
C GLU A 48 14.69 -16.67 -5.74
N VAL A 49 15.66 -15.83 -5.38
CA VAL A 49 15.59 -14.94 -4.21
C VAL A 49 15.39 -13.53 -4.71
N LEU A 50 14.25 -12.94 -4.34
CA LEU A 50 13.93 -11.55 -4.67
C LEU A 50 14.48 -10.62 -3.58
N GLU A 51 15.29 -9.65 -3.96
CA GLU A 51 15.97 -8.76 -3.02
C GLU A 51 15.28 -7.39 -2.88
N GLY A 52 15.52 -6.73 -1.74
CA GLY A 52 15.04 -5.37 -1.47
C GLY A 52 13.52 -5.23 -1.63
N LEU A 53 13.09 -4.46 -2.63
CA LEU A 53 11.69 -4.16 -2.91
C LEU A 53 11.11 -4.91 -4.12
N GLU A 54 11.88 -5.79 -4.74
CA GLU A 54 11.41 -6.63 -5.86
C GLU A 54 10.18 -7.48 -5.51
N PRO A 55 10.08 -8.11 -4.32
CA PRO A 55 8.88 -8.86 -3.94
C PRO A 55 7.60 -8.02 -3.98
N VAL A 56 7.69 -6.75 -3.60
CA VAL A 56 6.55 -5.82 -3.60
C VAL A 56 6.03 -5.60 -5.01
N ARG A 57 6.92 -5.34 -5.96
CA ARG A 57 6.55 -5.13 -7.36
C ARG A 57 6.05 -6.41 -8.02
N ARG A 58 6.58 -7.57 -7.64
CA ARG A 58 6.19 -8.87 -8.21
C ARG A 58 4.85 -9.37 -7.68
N ARG A 59 4.49 -8.99 -6.46
CA ARG A 59 3.28 -9.41 -5.75
C ARG A 59 2.61 -8.23 -5.00
N PRO A 60 2.20 -7.14 -5.70
CA PRO A 60 1.64 -5.95 -5.06
C PRO A 60 0.38 -6.25 -4.23
N GLY A 61 -0.43 -7.22 -4.66
CA GLY A 61 -1.63 -7.66 -3.94
C GLY A 61 -1.36 -8.14 -2.51
N MET A 62 -0.17 -8.65 -2.21
CA MET A 62 0.21 -9.06 -0.85
C MET A 62 0.43 -7.87 0.08
N TYR A 63 0.77 -6.70 -0.46
CA TYR A 63 1.15 -5.52 0.31
C TYR A 63 0.05 -4.45 0.36
N ILE A 64 -0.66 -4.23 -0.75
CA ILE A 64 -1.70 -3.19 -0.88
C ILE A 64 -3.08 -3.74 -1.28
N GLY A 65 -3.26 -5.06 -1.25
CA GLY A 65 -4.55 -5.71 -1.49
C GLY A 65 -5.01 -5.76 -2.95
N GLY A 66 -4.23 -5.27 -3.91
CA GLY A 66 -4.50 -5.40 -5.34
C GLY A 66 -3.66 -4.45 -6.19
N THR A 67 -4.11 -4.20 -7.42
CA THR A 67 -3.59 -3.15 -8.32
C THR A 67 -4.73 -2.36 -8.98
N ASP A 68 -5.91 -2.39 -8.37
CA ASP A 68 -7.08 -1.64 -8.81
C ASP A 68 -7.06 -0.20 -8.28
N ASP A 69 -8.12 0.56 -8.59
CA ASP A 69 -8.29 1.94 -8.10
C ASP A 69 -8.21 2.05 -6.57
N LYS A 70 -8.73 1.04 -5.83
CA LYS A 70 -8.66 1.04 -4.38
C LYS A 70 -7.23 0.87 -3.88
N ALA A 71 -6.49 -0.06 -4.47
CA ALA A 71 -5.09 -0.31 -4.13
C ALA A 71 -4.21 0.91 -4.47
N LEU A 72 -4.47 1.60 -5.58
CA LEU A 72 -3.79 2.85 -5.94
C LEU A 72 -3.97 3.93 -4.87
N HIS A 73 -5.20 4.14 -4.39
CA HIS A 73 -5.48 5.11 -3.32
C HIS A 73 -4.97 4.65 -1.95
N HIS A 74 -4.72 3.36 -1.76
CA HIS A 74 -4.07 2.84 -0.56
C HIS A 74 -2.63 3.39 -0.44
N LEU A 75 -1.95 3.67 -1.55
CA LEU A 75 -0.64 4.33 -1.51
C LEU A 75 -0.69 5.68 -0.78
N PHE A 76 -1.75 6.47 -1.03
CA PHE A 76 -1.97 7.71 -0.31
C PHE A 76 -2.22 7.47 1.19
N ALA A 77 -3.02 6.47 1.54
CA ALA A 77 -3.31 6.13 2.92
C ALA A 77 -2.02 5.84 3.71
N GLU A 78 -1.08 5.08 3.14
CA GLU A 78 0.20 4.78 3.79
C GLU A 78 1.05 6.03 4.05
N VAL A 79 1.03 7.01 3.13
CA VAL A 79 1.80 8.24 3.29
C VAL A 79 1.14 9.17 4.32
N ILE A 80 -0.17 9.45 4.19
CA ILE A 80 -0.86 10.34 5.13
C ILE A 80 -0.91 9.75 6.55
N ASP A 81 -0.96 8.43 6.71
CA ASP A 81 -0.96 7.81 8.04
C ASP A 81 0.37 8.00 8.77
N ASN A 82 1.49 8.07 8.04
CA ASN A 82 2.77 8.44 8.65
C ASN A 82 2.78 9.88 9.15
N SER A 83 2.19 10.81 8.40
CA SER A 83 2.02 12.20 8.84
C SER A 83 1.02 12.34 10.01
N MET A 84 -0.05 11.54 10.00
CA MET A 84 -1.01 11.49 11.11
C MET A 84 -0.38 10.93 12.38
N ASP A 85 0.53 9.96 12.29
CA ASP A 85 1.24 9.43 13.46
C ASP A 85 2.13 10.51 14.12
N GLU A 86 2.71 11.43 13.35
CA GLU A 86 3.40 12.61 13.90
C GLU A 86 2.41 13.59 14.57
N ALA A 87 1.20 13.74 14.06
CA ALA A 87 0.16 14.57 14.68
C ALA A 87 -0.37 13.95 15.98
N VAL A 88 -0.63 12.63 15.99
CA VAL A 88 -1.05 11.87 17.18
C VAL A 88 0.01 11.92 18.28
N ALA A 89 1.28 11.88 17.91
CA ALA A 89 2.40 12.07 18.83
C ALA A 89 2.61 13.53 19.30
N GLY A 90 1.78 14.49 18.82
CA GLY A 90 1.86 15.90 19.20
C GLY A 90 3.00 16.68 18.54
N HIS A 91 3.59 16.16 17.47
CA HIS A 91 4.70 16.79 16.77
C HIS A 91 4.30 17.57 15.52
N ALA A 92 3.22 17.16 14.85
CA ALA A 92 2.64 17.88 13.72
C ALA A 92 1.35 18.59 14.14
N THR A 93 1.16 19.81 13.63
CA THR A 93 -0.06 20.61 13.80
C THR A 93 -0.78 20.83 12.48
N PHE A 94 -0.11 20.62 11.34
CA PHE A 94 -0.76 20.63 10.04
C PHE A 94 -0.17 19.58 9.10
N ILE A 95 -1.01 19.15 8.14
CA ILE A 95 -0.66 18.28 7.03
C ILE A 95 -1.22 18.92 5.76
N GLU A 96 -0.41 19.05 4.73
CA GLU A 96 -0.79 19.53 3.41
C GLU A 96 -0.85 18.35 2.44
N VAL A 97 -1.97 18.23 1.71
CA VAL A 97 -2.17 17.25 0.65
C VAL A 97 -2.40 18.01 -0.65
N GLU A 98 -1.56 17.74 -1.64
CA GLU A 98 -1.55 18.42 -2.93
C GLU A 98 -1.56 17.40 -4.07
N LEU A 99 -2.53 17.49 -4.98
CA LEU A 99 -2.54 16.75 -6.24
C LEU A 99 -2.32 17.71 -7.40
N ASP A 100 -1.15 17.61 -8.06
CA ASP A 100 -0.79 18.50 -9.18
C ASP A 100 -1.29 18.01 -10.54
N ALA A 101 -1.23 18.88 -11.54
CA ALA A 101 -1.74 18.62 -12.89
C ALA A 101 -0.98 17.51 -13.62
N GLU A 102 0.27 17.24 -13.21
CA GLU A 102 1.11 16.15 -13.71
C GLU A 102 0.79 14.79 -13.06
N GLY A 103 -0.14 14.77 -12.10
CA GLY A 103 -0.61 13.57 -11.42
C GLY A 103 0.29 13.10 -10.28
N PHE A 104 1.17 13.96 -9.77
CA PHE A 104 1.88 13.69 -8.53
C PHE A 104 1.03 14.07 -7.33
N LEU A 105 1.04 13.18 -6.34
CA LEU A 105 0.45 13.42 -5.04
C LEU A 105 1.57 13.74 -4.05
N SER A 106 1.44 14.88 -3.37
CA SER A 106 2.35 15.30 -2.31
C SER A 106 1.61 15.30 -0.97
N VAL A 107 2.27 14.77 0.05
CA VAL A 107 1.85 14.89 1.45
C VAL A 107 2.99 15.53 2.23
N THR A 108 2.73 16.67 2.85
CA THR A 108 3.70 17.41 3.66
C THR A 108 3.19 17.55 5.08
N ASP A 109 3.97 17.15 6.08
CA ASP A 109 3.70 17.46 7.48
C ASP A 109 4.73 18.44 8.04
N ASN A 110 4.36 19.07 9.16
CA ASN A 110 5.29 19.84 9.97
C ASN A 110 5.74 19.08 11.23
N GLY A 111 5.91 17.76 11.13
CA GLY A 111 6.38 16.91 12.23
C GLY A 111 7.88 17.07 12.51
N ARG A 112 8.48 16.05 13.12
CA ARG A 112 9.93 16.00 13.44
C ARG A 112 10.83 15.88 12.22
N GLY A 113 10.30 15.33 11.12
CA GLY A 113 11.06 14.95 9.94
C GLY A 113 11.73 13.58 10.10
N ILE A 114 11.71 12.78 9.03
CA ILE A 114 12.41 11.48 8.97
C ILE A 114 13.90 11.68 9.35
N PRO A 115 14.51 10.80 10.17
CA PRO A 115 15.93 10.86 10.45
C PRO A 115 16.79 10.76 9.18
N VAL A 116 17.77 11.65 9.05
CA VAL A 116 18.67 11.75 7.88
C VAL A 116 20.07 11.23 8.15
N ASP A 117 20.40 11.00 9.41
CA ASP A 117 21.70 10.50 9.84
C ASP A 117 21.98 9.09 9.30
N PRO A 118 23.26 8.69 9.13
CA PRO A 118 23.62 7.33 8.77
C PRO A 118 23.01 6.29 9.72
N HIS A 119 22.43 5.23 9.17
CA HIS A 119 21.80 4.20 9.99
C HIS A 119 22.87 3.33 10.67
N PRO A 120 22.75 3.00 11.98
CA PRO A 120 23.79 2.27 12.72
C PRO A 120 24.18 0.92 12.10
N LYS A 121 23.20 0.20 11.52
CA LYS A 121 23.43 -1.07 10.80
C LYS A 121 23.86 -0.90 9.34
N PHE A 122 23.53 0.23 8.72
CA PHE A 122 23.80 0.52 7.31
C PHE A 122 24.56 1.84 7.22
N LYS A 123 25.84 1.83 7.63
CA LYS A 123 26.65 3.05 7.81
C LYS A 123 26.79 3.91 6.55
N ASN A 124 26.59 3.32 5.38
CA ASN A 124 26.67 4.02 4.08
C ASN A 124 25.31 4.55 3.59
N LYS A 125 24.24 4.36 4.36
CA LYS A 125 22.87 4.78 4.02
C LYS A 125 22.31 5.68 5.10
N SER A 126 21.62 6.74 4.72
CA SER A 126 20.81 7.52 5.66
C SER A 126 19.66 6.65 6.20
N ALA A 127 19.17 6.97 7.39
CA ALA A 127 17.96 6.33 7.91
C ALA A 127 16.76 6.52 6.96
N LEU A 128 16.67 7.67 6.29
CA LEU A 128 15.71 7.92 5.20
C LEU A 128 15.82 6.86 4.10
N GLU A 129 17.01 6.64 3.54
CA GLU A 129 17.18 5.65 2.47
C GLU A 129 16.82 4.24 2.96
N VAL A 130 17.20 3.89 4.20
CA VAL A 130 16.88 2.58 4.77
C VAL A 130 15.37 2.36 4.83
N ILE A 131 14.59 3.31 5.36
CA ILE A 131 13.14 3.15 5.46
C ILE A 131 12.44 3.14 4.09
N MET A 132 13.04 3.81 3.10
CA MET A 132 12.51 3.87 1.75
C MET A 132 12.82 2.62 0.93
N THR A 133 13.87 1.86 1.28
CA THR A 133 14.40 0.75 0.45
C THR A 133 14.37 -0.61 1.12
N THR A 134 14.01 -0.69 2.41
CA THR A 134 14.04 -1.93 3.18
C THR A 134 12.68 -2.20 3.81
N LEU A 135 12.10 -3.37 3.54
CA LEU A 135 10.90 -3.84 4.22
C LEU A 135 11.17 -4.10 5.71
N HIS A 136 10.14 -3.98 6.53
CA HIS A 136 10.20 -4.19 7.98
C HIS A 136 11.23 -3.29 8.66
N SER A 137 11.28 -2.03 8.24
CA SER A 137 12.13 -1.01 8.84
C SER A 137 11.29 0.20 9.27
N GLY A 138 11.61 0.77 10.43
CA GLY A 138 10.82 1.85 11.02
C GLY A 138 11.03 2.01 12.53
N GLY A 139 10.57 3.14 13.07
CA GLY A 139 10.64 3.45 14.50
C GLY A 139 9.42 3.00 15.31
N LYS A 140 8.45 2.32 14.69
CA LYS A 140 7.14 1.98 15.28
C LYS A 140 7.06 0.55 15.84
N PHE A 141 8.21 -0.12 15.99
CA PHE A 141 8.28 -1.49 16.56
C PHE A 141 8.35 -1.51 18.09
N ASP A 142 8.67 -0.38 18.71
CA ASP A 142 8.80 -0.20 20.16
C ASP A 142 8.07 1.10 20.54
N SER A 143 7.41 1.15 21.69
CA SER A 143 6.54 2.26 22.10
C SER A 143 7.29 3.56 22.44
N LYS A 144 8.64 3.53 22.42
CA LYS A 144 9.50 4.66 22.80
C LYS A 144 9.41 5.88 21.89
N VAL A 145 9.09 5.68 20.60
CA VAL A 145 9.07 6.77 19.60
C VAL A 145 7.64 7.20 19.26
N TYR A 146 6.70 6.26 19.33
CA TYR A 146 5.26 6.47 19.15
C TYR A 146 4.53 5.62 20.18
N GLU A 147 3.84 6.26 21.14
CA GLU A 147 3.04 5.55 22.15
C GLU A 147 1.79 4.91 21.54
N THR A 148 1.23 5.52 20.49
CA THR A 148 0.11 4.97 19.70
C THR A 148 0.34 5.36 18.25
N SER A 149 0.34 4.38 17.34
CA SER A 149 0.47 4.62 15.90
C SER A 149 -0.36 3.61 15.10
N GLY A 150 -0.88 4.03 13.95
CA GLY A 150 -1.60 3.14 13.04
C GLY A 150 -0.69 2.19 12.26
N GLY A 151 0.56 2.62 11.99
CA GLY A 151 1.53 1.84 11.22
C GLY A 151 2.41 0.93 12.08
N LEU A 152 2.16 -0.37 12.08
CA LEU A 152 2.92 -1.34 12.91
C LEU A 152 3.89 -2.23 12.13
N HIS A 153 3.73 -2.32 10.81
CA HIS A 153 4.43 -3.32 9.99
C HIS A 153 5.82 -2.89 9.51
N GLY A 154 6.09 -1.57 9.46
CA GLY A 154 7.33 -1.01 8.91
C GLY A 154 7.51 -1.27 7.40
N VAL A 155 6.41 -1.30 6.64
CA VAL A 155 6.42 -1.56 5.18
C VAL A 155 5.76 -0.45 4.35
N GLY A 156 4.93 0.40 4.94
CA GLY A 156 4.04 1.31 4.19
C GLY A 156 4.76 2.18 3.15
N VAL A 157 5.68 3.03 3.59
CA VAL A 157 6.34 3.99 2.69
C VAL A 157 7.32 3.33 1.71
N SER A 158 7.95 2.21 2.09
CA SER A 158 8.79 1.44 1.16
C SER A 158 7.96 0.74 0.08
N VAL A 159 6.74 0.29 0.41
CA VAL A 159 5.78 -0.21 -0.58
C VAL A 159 5.34 0.91 -1.53
N VAL A 160 5.04 2.10 -1.01
CA VAL A 160 4.73 3.28 -1.86
C VAL A 160 5.89 3.58 -2.81
N ASN A 161 7.13 3.57 -2.31
CA ASN A 161 8.31 3.75 -3.14
C ASN A 161 8.44 2.68 -4.23
N ALA A 162 8.28 1.40 -3.87
CA ALA A 162 8.35 0.28 -4.80
C ALA A 162 7.34 0.39 -5.94
N LEU A 163 6.12 0.88 -5.64
CA LEU A 163 4.99 0.95 -6.56
C LEU A 163 4.81 2.32 -7.22
N SER A 164 5.76 3.23 -7.05
CA SER A 164 5.80 4.54 -7.70
C SER A 164 6.81 4.55 -8.83
N GLU A 165 6.48 5.14 -9.98
CA GLU A 165 7.49 5.34 -11.04
C GLU A 165 8.50 6.42 -10.66
N SER A 166 8.05 7.40 -9.88
CA SER A 166 8.86 8.48 -9.35
C SER A 166 8.39 8.81 -7.94
N LEU A 167 9.35 8.90 -7.01
CA LEU A 167 9.11 9.35 -5.66
C LEU A 167 10.25 10.27 -5.22
N GLU A 168 9.89 11.37 -4.56
CA GLU A 168 10.80 12.31 -3.94
C GLU A 168 10.41 12.52 -2.47
N VAL A 169 11.40 12.45 -1.60
CA VAL A 169 11.23 12.80 -0.19
C VAL A 169 12.10 14.01 0.11
N GLU A 170 11.48 15.07 0.63
CA GLU A 170 12.19 16.17 1.26
C GLU A 170 12.03 16.11 2.78
N VAL A 171 13.12 16.41 3.50
CA VAL A 171 13.10 16.53 4.95
C VAL A 171 13.68 17.87 5.34
N ALA A 172 12.91 18.67 6.06
CA ALA A 172 13.40 19.87 6.72
C ALA A 172 13.65 19.55 8.20
N ARG A 173 14.91 19.52 8.62
CA ARG A 173 15.31 19.23 10.01
C ARG A 173 16.60 19.95 10.33
N SER A 174 16.71 20.48 11.55
CA SER A 174 17.90 21.21 12.02
C SER A 174 18.30 22.38 11.11
N ARG A 175 17.31 23.13 10.58
CA ARG A 175 17.49 24.26 9.62
C ARG A 175 18.11 23.87 8.28
N GLN A 176 18.18 22.58 7.97
CA GLN A 176 18.73 22.06 6.73
C GLN A 176 17.61 21.37 5.95
N LEU A 177 17.54 21.62 4.64
CA LEU A 177 16.68 20.87 3.73
C LEU A 177 17.48 19.74 3.08
N TYR A 178 16.92 18.55 3.11
CA TYR A 178 17.46 17.37 2.45
C TYR A 178 16.47 16.86 1.42
N ARG A 179 16.97 16.21 0.38
CA ARG A 179 16.14 15.55 -0.63
C ARG A 179 16.75 14.23 -1.07
N GLN A 180 15.91 13.22 -1.24
CA GLN A 180 16.29 12.00 -1.96
C GLN A 180 15.21 11.62 -2.96
N ARG A 181 15.63 11.18 -4.15
CA ARG A 181 14.76 10.78 -5.25
C ARG A 181 14.91 9.30 -5.54
N PHE A 182 13.81 8.69 -5.94
CA PHE A 182 13.69 7.27 -6.21
C PHE A 182 12.89 7.04 -7.48
N SER A 183 13.14 5.91 -8.14
CA SER A 183 12.32 5.39 -9.22
C SER A 183 12.09 3.90 -8.99
N ARG A 184 10.82 3.47 -8.91
CA ARG A 184 10.44 2.06 -8.76
C ARG A 184 11.13 1.37 -7.58
N GLY A 185 11.23 2.07 -6.45
CA GLY A 185 11.89 1.59 -5.24
C GLY A 185 13.40 1.82 -5.18
N GLN A 186 14.04 2.18 -6.29
CA GLN A 186 15.49 2.33 -6.36
C GLN A 186 15.92 3.79 -6.13
N PRO A 187 16.93 4.06 -5.28
CA PRO A 187 17.47 5.41 -5.12
C PRO A 187 18.15 5.87 -6.41
N LEU A 188 17.83 7.09 -6.86
CA LEU A 188 18.48 7.72 -8.03
C LEU A 188 19.82 8.38 -7.68
N GLY A 189 20.14 8.44 -6.39
CA GLY A 189 21.36 9.04 -5.87
C GLY A 189 21.36 9.04 -4.33
N PRO A 190 22.47 9.50 -3.72
CA PRO A 190 22.56 9.68 -2.27
C PRO A 190 21.62 10.80 -1.80
N LEU A 191 21.44 10.91 -0.48
CA LEU A 191 20.71 12.02 0.13
C LEU A 191 21.41 13.35 -0.18
N GLU A 192 20.71 14.25 -0.84
CA GLU A 192 21.18 15.58 -1.24
C GLU A 192 20.93 16.59 -0.11
N SER A 193 21.91 17.46 0.17
CA SER A 193 21.75 18.62 1.05
C SER A 193 21.46 19.86 0.20
N LEU A 194 20.27 20.44 0.34
CA LEU A 194 19.77 21.54 -0.50
C LEU A 194 20.01 22.94 0.09
N GLY A 195 20.78 23.03 1.17
CA GLY A 195 21.05 24.29 1.88
C GLY A 195 20.05 24.65 2.99
N GLU A 196 20.32 25.78 3.64
CA GLU A 196 19.58 26.19 4.84
C GLU A 196 18.13 26.58 4.53
N VAL A 197 17.23 26.28 5.47
CA VAL A 197 15.82 26.68 5.43
C VAL A 197 15.38 27.24 6.78
N HIS A 198 14.61 28.32 6.74
CA HIS A 198 14.03 28.95 7.92
C HIS A 198 12.53 28.68 8.00
N ASN A 199 12.00 28.57 9.21
CA ASN A 199 10.56 28.40 9.48
C ASN A 199 9.93 27.17 8.79
N ARG A 200 10.73 26.15 8.46
CA ARG A 200 10.27 24.89 7.88
C ARG A 200 10.81 23.72 8.71
N ARG A 201 9.96 22.74 8.97
CA ARG A 201 10.31 21.43 9.54
C ARG A 201 9.37 20.36 8.97
N GLY A 202 9.73 19.10 9.15
CA GLY A 202 8.88 17.96 8.81
C GLY A 202 9.28 17.28 7.51
N THR A 203 8.36 16.50 6.96
CA THR A 203 8.61 15.65 5.79
C THR A 203 7.64 16.00 4.67
N ARG A 204 8.12 16.08 3.43
CA ARG A 204 7.29 16.05 2.22
C ARG A 204 7.58 14.77 1.45
N THR A 205 6.55 13.99 1.15
CA THR A 205 6.64 12.84 0.24
C THR A 205 5.81 13.14 -1.00
N ARG A 206 6.46 13.25 -2.15
CA ARG A 206 5.83 13.47 -3.46
C ARG A 206 6.02 12.24 -4.33
N PHE A 207 4.94 11.68 -4.86
CA PHE A 207 5.04 10.43 -5.63
C PHE A 207 4.00 10.35 -6.75
N ARG A 208 4.34 9.55 -7.76
CA ARG A 208 3.45 9.21 -8.87
C ARG A 208 3.41 7.69 -9.06
N PRO A 209 2.21 7.06 -9.04
CA PRO A 209 2.07 5.61 -9.17
C PRO A 209 2.67 5.08 -10.48
N ASP A 210 3.24 3.86 -10.44
CA ASP A 210 3.83 3.23 -11.63
C ASP A 210 2.76 2.64 -12.56
N GLU A 211 2.68 3.16 -13.78
CA GLU A 211 1.77 2.65 -14.82
C GLU A 211 2.04 1.18 -15.19
N GLN A 212 3.24 0.65 -14.93
CA GLN A 212 3.54 -0.77 -15.15
C GLN A 212 2.83 -1.69 -14.15
N ILE A 213 2.41 -1.14 -12.99
CA ILE A 213 1.73 -1.87 -11.93
C ILE A 213 0.22 -1.65 -12.01
N PHE A 214 -0.22 -0.39 -12.15
CA PHE A 214 -1.62 -0.01 -12.09
C PHE A 214 -2.29 0.16 -13.47
N GLY A 215 -1.49 0.16 -14.54
CA GLY A 215 -1.95 0.41 -15.92
C GLY A 215 -1.87 1.89 -16.32
N LYS A 216 -1.79 2.14 -17.63
CA LYS A 216 -1.58 3.48 -18.22
C LYS A 216 -2.64 4.54 -17.91
N ASN A 217 -3.85 4.09 -17.57
CA ASN A 217 -4.98 4.98 -17.28
C ASN A 217 -5.17 5.22 -15.77
N ALA A 218 -4.32 4.62 -14.95
CA ALA A 218 -4.37 4.74 -13.50
C ALA A 218 -4.03 6.17 -13.08
N ARG A 219 -4.93 6.78 -12.33
CA ARG A 219 -4.80 8.15 -11.82
C ARG A 219 -5.51 8.24 -10.49
N PHE A 220 -5.07 9.16 -9.65
CA PHE A 220 -5.82 9.47 -8.44
C PHE A 220 -7.16 10.12 -8.78
N ASP A 221 -8.19 9.76 -8.01
CA ASP A 221 -9.49 10.42 -7.95
C ASP A 221 -9.42 11.53 -6.89
N PRO A 222 -9.46 12.82 -7.28
CA PRO A 222 -9.40 13.95 -6.35
C PRO A 222 -10.48 13.88 -5.26
N ALA A 223 -11.70 13.49 -5.62
CA ALA A 223 -12.82 13.42 -4.68
C ALA A 223 -12.59 12.34 -3.64
N ARG A 224 -11.99 11.22 -4.04
CA ARG A 224 -11.63 10.14 -3.13
C ARG A 224 -10.52 10.55 -2.18
N LEU A 225 -9.45 11.16 -2.69
CA LEU A 225 -8.37 11.69 -1.86
C LEU A 225 -8.89 12.72 -0.86
N TYR A 226 -9.68 13.70 -1.31
CA TYR A 226 -10.29 14.70 -0.44
C TYR A 226 -11.17 14.07 0.66
N ARG A 227 -12.02 13.09 0.31
CA ARG A 227 -12.82 12.35 1.31
C ARG A 227 -11.94 11.62 2.33
N MET A 228 -10.84 11.00 1.89
CA MET A 228 -9.88 10.33 2.77
C MET A 228 -9.18 11.32 3.72
N SER A 229 -8.67 12.44 3.19
CA SER A 229 -8.09 13.54 3.99
C SER A 229 -9.08 14.08 5.02
N ARG A 230 -10.30 14.40 4.59
CA ARG A 230 -11.36 14.92 5.45
C ARG A 230 -11.77 13.93 6.55
N ALA A 231 -11.81 12.63 6.24
CA ALA A 231 -12.09 11.59 7.23
C ALA A 231 -11.03 11.57 8.34
N LYS A 232 -9.74 11.72 8.00
CA LYS A 232 -8.66 11.80 9.00
C LYS A 232 -8.79 13.05 9.88
N ALA A 233 -9.13 14.20 9.29
CA ALA A 233 -9.36 15.44 10.04
C ALA A 233 -10.51 15.32 11.06
N TYR A 234 -11.60 14.61 10.72
CA TYR A 234 -12.70 14.39 11.67
C TYR A 234 -12.35 13.48 12.84
N LEU A 235 -11.40 12.56 12.65
CA LEU A 235 -11.01 11.59 13.68
C LEU A 235 -10.03 12.17 14.70
N PHE A 236 -9.34 13.27 14.39
CA PHE A 236 -8.31 13.85 15.27
C PHE A 236 -8.41 15.38 15.34
N GLY A 237 -8.96 15.89 16.45
CA GLY A 237 -9.20 17.32 16.67
C GLY A 237 -7.97 18.19 16.96
N GLY A 238 -6.75 17.73 16.63
CA GLY A 238 -5.49 18.41 16.93
C GLY A 238 -4.63 18.75 15.71
N VAL A 239 -5.12 18.49 14.49
CA VAL A 239 -4.38 18.70 13.25
C VAL A 239 -5.23 19.42 12.21
N GLU A 240 -4.63 20.41 11.54
CA GLU A 240 -5.20 21.03 10.36
C GLU A 240 -4.79 20.24 9.11
N ILE A 241 -5.73 19.70 8.34
CA ILE A 241 -5.42 19.08 7.04
C ILE A 241 -5.82 20.05 5.93
N ARG A 242 -4.82 20.57 5.22
CA ARG A 242 -4.94 21.48 4.08
C ARG A 242 -4.97 20.67 2.80
N TRP A 243 -5.87 21.03 1.90
CA TRP A 243 -6.07 20.36 0.63
C TRP A 243 -5.85 21.36 -0.50
N SER A 244 -5.18 20.90 -1.56
CA SER A 244 -5.01 21.62 -2.83
C SER A 244 -5.10 20.62 -3.98
N CYS A 245 -5.81 20.96 -5.04
CA CYS A 245 -5.92 20.12 -6.22
C CYS A 245 -5.90 20.98 -7.49
N ALA A 246 -5.14 20.56 -8.49
CA ALA A 246 -5.18 21.17 -9.80
C ALA A 246 -6.61 21.09 -10.38
N SER A 247 -7.20 22.25 -10.69
CA SER A 247 -8.56 22.39 -11.21
C SER A 247 -8.81 21.55 -12.46
N SER A 248 -7.79 21.37 -13.30
CA SER A 248 -7.83 20.52 -14.49
C SER A 248 -8.15 19.05 -14.22
N LEU A 249 -8.01 18.57 -12.98
CA LEU A 249 -8.31 17.19 -12.58
C LEU A 249 -9.70 17.02 -11.99
N ILE A 250 -10.39 18.13 -11.70
CA ILE A 250 -11.72 18.13 -11.09
C ILE A 250 -12.75 18.13 -12.22
N ALA A 251 -13.62 17.12 -12.25
CA ALA A 251 -14.68 17.07 -13.26
C ALA A 251 -15.72 18.18 -13.01
N ASP A 252 -16.35 18.72 -14.06
CA ASP A 252 -17.30 19.84 -13.99
C ASP A 252 -18.45 19.68 -12.96
N LYS A 253 -18.81 18.44 -12.61
CA LYS A 253 -19.89 18.12 -11.67
C LYS A 253 -19.38 17.69 -10.29
N ASP A 254 -18.07 17.59 -10.13
CA ASP A 254 -17.42 17.25 -8.88
C ASP A 254 -17.42 18.46 -7.94
N LYS A 255 -17.63 18.21 -6.65
CA LYS A 255 -17.64 19.24 -5.60
C LYS A 255 -16.34 19.27 -4.81
N THR A 256 -15.32 18.57 -5.29
CA THR A 256 -13.99 18.59 -4.69
C THR A 256 -13.46 20.01 -4.72
N PRO A 257 -13.01 20.57 -3.58
CA PRO A 257 -12.39 21.87 -3.57
C PRO A 257 -11.09 21.87 -4.38
N GLU A 258 -10.84 22.99 -5.06
CA GLU A 258 -9.54 23.34 -5.63
C GLU A 258 -8.57 23.77 -4.51
#